data_AF-X8DMZ5-F1
#
_entry.id   AF-X8DMZ5-F1
#
_cell.length_a   1.000
_cell.length_b   1.000
_cell.length_c   1.000
_cell.angle_alpha   90.00
_cell.angle_beta   90.00
_cell.angle_gamma   90.00
#
_symmetry.space_group_name_H-M   'P 1'
#
loop_
_entity.id
_entity.type
_entity.pdbx_description
1 polymer ?
#
loop_
_entity_poly.entity_id
_entity_poly.type
_entity_poly.pdbx_seq_one_letter_code
_entity_poly.pdbx_strand_id
1 'polypeptide(L)'
;MRQLAAEGWMHNRARLITASFLAKTLYLDWRLGAAHFMSLLVDADVANNQLNWQWVAGTGTDTRPNRVLNPIRQAQRYDPNGDYVRRWIPELADICGPDIHTPWQRPGQPLIIRRASSITWKPPPTSKPPEAALHPPRSERTVALNKTTLTGTGLAVAAASGVGSIASRRRSEHWYARLRKPRYVPPNYVFPLAWTTLYGDIAVSSAAAIDRLNAENRGPQARKLVAALATNLVLNAGWSWLFFRHRKLGASAAAAAVLTLSSSDLARRVGEANQPAGIALTAYPLWCAFATLLSTRIWWLNR
;
A
#
# COMPACT_ATOMS: atom_id res chain seq x y z
N MET A 1 -9.22 1.26 30.25
CA MET A 1 -7.85 1.63 30.68
C MET A 1 -7.26 0.67 31.70
N ARG A 2 -7.98 0.27 32.78
CA ARG A 2 -7.45 -0.69 33.78
C ARG A 2 -7.05 -2.04 33.18
N GLN A 3 -7.88 -2.62 32.29
CA GLN A 3 -7.51 -3.84 31.55
C GLN A 3 -6.17 -3.68 30.81
N LEU A 4 -6.03 -2.62 30.02
CA LEU A 4 -4.81 -2.37 29.23
C LEU A 4 -3.56 -2.31 30.12
N ALA A 5 -3.65 -1.65 31.28
CA ALA A 5 -2.52 -1.53 32.19
C ALA A 5 -2.19 -2.85 32.91
N ALA A 6 -3.20 -3.70 33.17
CA ALA A 6 -3.02 -4.96 33.90
C ALA A 6 -2.58 -6.12 32.99
N GLU A 7 -3.14 -6.22 31.79
CA GLU A 7 -2.95 -7.36 30.88
C GLU A 7 -2.06 -7.04 29.68
N GLY A 8 -1.80 -5.75 29.42
CA GLY A 8 -1.19 -5.32 28.15
C GLY A 8 -2.04 -5.69 26.92
N TRP A 9 -3.31 -5.99 27.12
CA TRP A 9 -4.25 -6.32 26.06
C TRP A 9 -5.59 -5.66 26.34
N MET A 10 -6.36 -5.40 25.28
CA MET A 10 -7.71 -4.88 25.39
C MET A 10 -8.49 -5.32 24.16
N HIS A 11 -9.75 -5.71 24.32
CA HIS A 11 -10.58 -6.07 23.17
C HIS A 11 -10.74 -4.89 22.20
N ASN A 12 -10.67 -5.13 20.88
CA ASN A 12 -10.67 -4.08 19.86
C ASN A 12 -11.82 -3.07 20.03
N ARG A 13 -13.02 -3.55 20.38
CA ARG A 13 -14.18 -2.69 20.62
C ARG A 13 -13.96 -1.69 21.76
N ALA A 14 -13.33 -2.14 22.86
CA ALA A 14 -13.00 -1.28 23.99
C ALA A 14 -11.90 -0.27 23.62
N ARG A 15 -10.95 -0.64 22.75
CA ARG A 15 -9.95 0.28 22.19
C ARG A 15 -10.63 1.41 21.41
N LEU A 16 -11.57 1.08 20.51
CA LEU A 16 -12.31 2.06 19.71
C LEU A 16 -13.17 3.01 20.56
N ILE A 17 -13.89 2.48 21.56
CA ILE A 17 -14.70 3.31 22.48
C ILE A 17 -13.80 4.29 23.25
N THR A 18 -12.68 3.79 23.77
CA THR A 18 -11.69 4.60 24.51
C THR A 18 -11.11 5.69 23.62
N ALA A 19 -10.69 5.35 22.40
CA ALA A 19 -10.18 6.31 21.44
C ALA A 19 -11.22 7.38 21.08
N SER A 20 -12.48 6.98 20.91
CA SER A 20 -13.57 7.90 20.56
C SER A 20 -13.86 8.85 21.71
N PHE A 21 -13.87 8.34 22.94
CA PHE A 21 -14.07 9.17 24.12
C PHE A 21 -12.94 10.20 24.26
N LEU A 22 -11.69 9.79 24.15
CA LEU A 22 -10.54 10.69 24.30
C LEU A 22 -10.48 11.73 23.18
N ALA A 23 -10.66 11.33 21.91
CA ALA A 23 -10.51 12.24 20.77
C ALA A 23 -11.76 13.08 20.48
N LYS A 24 -12.97 12.54 20.68
CA LYS A 24 -14.23 13.19 20.27
C LYS A 24 -15.07 13.74 21.43
N THR A 25 -14.89 13.23 22.65
CA THR A 25 -15.61 13.74 23.83
C THR A 25 -14.72 14.67 24.65
N LEU A 26 -13.47 14.29 24.87
CA LEU A 26 -12.51 15.10 25.63
C LEU A 26 -11.64 16.01 24.75
N TYR A 27 -11.74 15.89 23.42
CA TYR A 27 -10.97 16.68 22.45
C TYR A 27 -9.45 16.66 22.67
N LEU A 28 -8.92 15.55 23.18
CA LEU A 28 -7.49 15.35 23.33
C LEU A 28 -6.85 15.01 21.98
N ASP A 29 -5.58 15.40 21.80
CA ASP A 29 -4.80 14.95 20.64
C ASP A 29 -4.72 13.42 20.65
N TRP A 30 -5.27 12.81 19.59
CA TRP A 30 -5.35 11.37 19.42
C TRP A 30 -3.96 10.70 19.48
N ARG A 31 -2.89 11.42 19.10
CA ARG A 31 -1.51 10.92 19.13
C ARG A 31 -1.05 10.56 20.54
N LEU A 32 -1.53 11.29 21.55
CA LEU A 32 -1.21 11.00 22.95
C LEU A 32 -1.82 9.66 23.38
N GLY A 33 -3.07 9.41 22.98
CA GLY A 33 -3.74 8.14 23.22
C GLY A 33 -3.09 6.99 22.47
N ALA A 34 -2.74 7.19 21.21
CA ALA A 34 -2.04 6.21 20.38
C ALA A 34 -0.68 5.83 20.99
N ALA A 35 0.12 6.80 21.43
CA ALA A 35 1.40 6.56 22.08
C ALA A 35 1.25 5.78 23.39
N HIS A 36 0.24 6.12 24.20
CA HIS A 36 -0.03 5.41 25.44
C HIS A 36 -0.44 3.95 25.21
N PHE A 37 -1.27 3.68 24.19
CA PHE A 37 -1.61 2.32 23.80
C PHE A 37 -0.40 1.54 23.28
N MET A 38 0.45 2.16 22.45
CA MET A 38 1.70 1.54 21.97
C MET A 38 2.62 1.12 23.13
N SER A 39 2.66 1.88 24.22
CA SER A 39 3.54 1.56 25.36
C SER A 39 3.05 0.40 26.23
N LEU A 40 1.78 0.03 26.14
CA LEU A 40 1.16 -0.98 27.00
C LEU A 40 0.74 -2.24 26.25
N LEU A 41 0.39 -2.12 24.96
CA LEU A 41 -0.09 -3.25 24.19
C LEU A 41 1.02 -4.28 23.93
N VAL A 42 0.78 -5.53 24.29
CA VAL A 42 1.63 -6.68 23.93
C VAL A 42 1.56 -6.92 22.42
N ASP A 43 0.40 -6.67 21.82
CA ASP A 43 0.16 -6.73 20.38
C ASP A 43 0.33 -5.36 19.69
N ALA A 44 1.17 -4.48 20.26
CA ALA A 44 1.44 -3.16 19.72
C ALA A 44 2.04 -3.25 18.31
N ASP A 45 1.20 -3.00 17.30
CA ASP A 45 1.62 -2.79 15.92
C ASP A 45 1.36 -1.34 15.51
N VAL A 46 2.37 -0.72 14.89
CA VAL A 46 2.31 0.70 14.53
C VAL A 46 1.21 0.94 13.51
N ALA A 47 1.08 0.10 12.48
CA ALA A 47 0.07 0.30 11.44
C ALA A 47 -1.34 0.14 12.03
N ASN A 48 -1.58 -0.94 12.76
CA ASN A 48 -2.89 -1.25 13.34
C ASN A 48 -3.32 -0.21 14.37
N ASN A 49 -2.44 0.15 15.31
CA ASN A 49 -2.78 1.11 16.35
C ASN A 49 -2.98 2.51 15.74
N GLN A 50 -2.04 3.02 14.94
CA GLN A 50 -2.13 4.38 14.40
C GLN A 50 -3.34 4.54 13.47
N LEU A 51 -3.63 3.54 12.61
CA LEU A 51 -4.79 3.62 11.71
C LEU A 51 -6.13 3.54 12.46
N ASN A 52 -6.24 2.72 13.51
CA ASN A 52 -7.44 2.69 14.35
C ASN A 52 -7.67 4.04 15.05
N TRP A 53 -6.62 4.62 15.63
CA TRP A 53 -6.72 5.93 16.28
C TRP A 53 -7.06 7.05 15.30
N GLN A 54 -6.44 7.07 14.12
CA GLN A 54 -6.75 8.01 13.05
C GLN A 54 -8.20 7.89 12.59
N TRP A 55 -8.67 6.67 12.34
CA TRP A 55 -10.04 6.41 11.91
C TRP A 55 -11.07 6.91 12.93
N VAL A 56 -10.83 6.66 14.22
CA VAL A 56 -11.70 7.14 15.31
C VAL A 56 -11.63 8.65 15.49
N ALA A 57 -10.44 9.24 15.38
CA ALA A 57 -10.25 10.69 15.41
C ALA A 57 -10.85 11.39 14.16
N GLY A 58 -11.20 10.64 13.12
CA GLY A 58 -11.70 11.19 11.86
C GLY A 58 -10.61 11.85 11.01
N THR A 59 -9.37 11.38 11.14
CA THR A 59 -8.19 11.85 10.40
C THR A 59 -7.61 10.71 9.56
N GLY A 60 -6.89 11.00 8.48
CA GLY A 60 -6.30 9.97 7.61
C GLY A 60 -7.17 9.59 6.40
N THR A 61 -7.16 8.32 6.00
CA THR A 61 -7.88 7.79 4.82
C THR A 61 -9.21 7.14 5.22
N ASP A 62 -10.25 7.24 4.38
CA ASP A 62 -11.63 6.79 4.67
C ASP A 62 -12.18 7.27 6.03
N THR A 63 -11.98 8.55 6.32
CA THR A 63 -12.37 9.12 7.61
C THR A 63 -13.88 9.28 7.70
N ARG A 64 -14.41 9.02 8.89
CA ARG A 64 -15.78 9.37 9.25
C ARG A 64 -15.73 10.48 10.30
N PRO A 65 -15.43 11.74 9.92
CA PRO A 65 -15.15 12.82 10.87
C PRO A 65 -16.28 13.06 11.87
N ASN A 66 -17.52 12.82 11.43
CA ASN A 66 -18.75 13.01 12.21
C ASN A 66 -19.16 11.76 13.02
N ARG A 67 -18.38 10.67 12.97
CA ARG A 67 -18.70 9.43 13.70
C ARG A 67 -18.18 9.54 15.13
N VAL A 68 -19.11 9.56 16.08
CA VAL A 68 -18.85 9.44 17.52
C VAL A 68 -19.43 8.12 18.00
N LEU A 69 -18.65 7.34 18.74
CA LEU A 69 -19.14 6.10 19.35
C LEU A 69 -19.79 6.44 20.69
N ASN A 70 -21.10 6.23 20.80
CA ASN A 70 -21.83 6.38 22.06
C ASN A 70 -21.49 5.21 23.00
N PRO A 71 -20.82 5.44 24.15
CA PRO A 71 -20.39 4.37 25.05
C PRO A 71 -21.55 3.51 25.58
N ILE A 72 -22.70 4.12 25.89
CA ILE A 72 -23.88 3.42 26.42
C ILE A 72 -24.45 2.45 25.39
N ARG A 73 -24.61 2.89 24.13
CA ARG A 73 -25.08 2.00 23.06
C ARG A 73 -24.10 0.85 22.78
N GLN A 74 -22.80 1.09 22.93
CA GLN A 74 -21.82 0.01 22.77
C GLN A 74 -21.88 -0.97 23.94
N ALA A 75 -22.03 -0.48 25.17
CA ALA A 75 -22.17 -1.30 26.35
C ALA A 75 -23.41 -2.21 26.29
N GLN A 76 -24.57 -1.66 25.92
CA GLN A 76 -25.80 -2.45 25.72
C GLN A 76 -25.63 -3.58 24.71
N ARG A 77 -24.78 -3.39 23.70
CA ARG A 77 -24.55 -4.37 22.63
C ARG A 77 -23.48 -5.41 22.97
N TYR A 78 -22.42 -5.02 23.66
CA TYR A 78 -21.22 -5.85 23.84
C TYR A 78 -20.95 -6.25 25.29
N ASP A 79 -21.66 -5.65 26.25
CA ASP A 79 -21.60 -5.97 27.69
C ASP A 79 -23.00 -5.83 28.33
N PRO A 80 -24.04 -6.54 27.83
CA PRO A 80 -25.43 -6.33 28.26
C PRO A 80 -25.66 -6.57 29.76
N ASN A 81 -24.88 -7.45 30.39
CA ASN A 81 -24.98 -7.79 31.81
C ASN A 81 -23.98 -7.01 32.69
N GLY A 82 -23.08 -6.23 32.08
CA GLY A 82 -22.11 -5.43 32.81
C GLY A 82 -20.90 -6.20 33.36
N ASP A 83 -20.66 -7.42 32.87
CA ASP A 83 -19.64 -8.32 33.38
C ASP A 83 -18.23 -7.79 33.12
N TYR A 84 -18.02 -7.14 31.96
CA TYR A 84 -16.74 -6.53 31.64
C TYR A 84 -16.45 -5.33 32.54
N VAL A 85 -17.44 -4.46 32.76
CA VAL A 85 -17.29 -3.31 33.67
C VAL A 85 -17.06 -3.78 35.10
N ARG A 86 -17.82 -4.77 35.58
CA ARG A 86 -17.68 -5.34 36.93
C ARG A 86 -16.30 -5.92 37.19
N ARG A 87 -15.72 -6.60 36.20
CA ARG A 87 -14.35 -7.15 36.30
C ARG A 87 -13.30 -6.05 36.48
N TRP A 88 -13.41 -4.95 35.74
CA TRP A 88 -12.35 -3.93 35.67
C TRP A 88 -12.58 -2.72 36.58
N ILE A 89 -13.81 -2.51 37.06
CA ILE A 89 -14.21 -1.43 37.96
C ILE A 89 -14.89 -2.07 39.18
N PRO A 90 -14.14 -2.68 40.10
CA PRO A 90 -14.69 -3.36 41.28
C PRO A 90 -15.51 -2.43 42.18
N GLU A 91 -15.29 -1.11 42.10
CA GLU A 91 -16.08 -0.09 42.80
C GLU A 91 -17.54 -0.05 42.35
N LEU A 92 -17.86 -0.62 41.19
CA LEU A 92 -19.21 -0.74 40.66
C LEU A 92 -19.75 -2.17 40.74
N ALA A 93 -19.06 -3.08 41.43
CA ALA A 93 -19.41 -4.50 41.40
C ALA A 93 -20.78 -4.82 41.99
N ASP A 94 -21.24 -4.00 42.94
CA ASP A 94 -22.56 -4.13 43.59
C ASP A 94 -23.72 -3.76 42.65
N ILE A 95 -23.43 -3.15 41.49
CA ILE A 95 -24.45 -2.81 40.50
C ILE A 95 -24.68 -4.00 39.57
N CYS A 96 -25.87 -4.59 39.73
CA CYS A 96 -26.31 -5.73 38.93
C CYS A 96 -26.89 -5.29 37.58
N GLY A 97 -26.68 -6.11 36.55
CA GLY A 97 -27.30 -5.93 35.25
C GLY A 97 -26.82 -4.70 34.46
N PRO A 98 -27.62 -4.23 33.49
CA PRO A 98 -27.22 -3.18 32.55
C PRO A 98 -27.05 -1.80 33.21
N ASP A 99 -27.58 -1.60 34.42
CA ASP A 99 -27.52 -0.33 35.15
C ASP A 99 -26.09 0.08 35.53
N ILE A 100 -25.14 -0.86 35.52
CA ILE A 100 -23.71 -0.59 35.77
C ILE A 100 -23.12 0.41 34.77
N HIS A 101 -23.72 0.54 33.58
CA HIS A 101 -23.28 1.45 32.52
C HIS A 101 -23.78 2.88 32.71
N THR A 102 -24.81 3.08 33.54
CA THR A 102 -25.42 4.39 33.83
C THR A 102 -25.63 4.59 35.33
N PRO A 103 -24.58 4.46 36.17
CA PRO A 103 -24.72 4.50 37.62
C PRO A 103 -25.27 5.84 38.14
N TRP A 104 -25.10 6.93 37.41
CA TRP A 104 -25.62 8.27 37.75
C TRP A 104 -27.14 8.43 37.55
N GLN A 105 -27.82 7.51 36.87
CA GLN A 105 -29.26 7.57 36.64
C GLN A 105 -30.08 6.88 37.74
N ARG A 106 -29.42 6.24 38.72
CA ARG A 106 -30.09 5.51 39.79
C ARG A 106 -30.72 6.49 40.81
N PRO A 107 -32.05 6.45 41.03
CA PRO A 107 -32.69 7.28 42.03
C PRO A 107 -32.26 6.87 43.45
N GLY A 108 -31.87 7.84 44.29
CA GLY A 108 -31.81 7.66 45.75
C GLY A 108 -30.56 7.00 46.33
N GLN A 109 -29.49 6.75 45.56
CA GLN A 109 -28.20 6.31 46.11
C GLN A 109 -27.08 7.28 45.69
N PRO A 110 -26.48 8.03 46.63
CA PRO A 110 -25.29 8.82 46.30
C PRO A 110 -24.18 7.88 45.85
N LEU A 111 -23.52 8.19 44.73
CA LEU A 111 -22.32 7.50 44.29
C LEU A 111 -21.22 7.70 45.34
N ILE A 112 -21.11 6.79 46.30
CA ILE A 112 -19.96 6.72 47.20
C ILE A 112 -18.81 6.12 46.38
N ILE A 113 -18.17 6.96 45.56
CA ILE A 113 -16.87 6.62 44.98
C ILE A 113 -15.90 6.60 46.15
N ARG A 114 -15.65 5.41 46.73
CA ARG A 114 -14.52 5.21 47.65
C ARG A 114 -13.28 5.68 46.91
N ARG A 115 -12.70 6.80 47.36
CA ARG A 115 -11.54 7.46 46.74
C ARG A 115 -10.47 6.40 46.48
N ALA A 116 -10.28 6.04 45.22
CA ALA A 116 -9.14 5.21 44.84
C ALA A 116 -7.89 6.02 45.21
N SER A 117 -7.09 5.47 46.12
CA SER A 117 -5.78 5.99 46.52
C SER A 117 -5.01 6.45 45.28
N SER A 118 -4.58 7.71 45.32
CA SER A 118 -3.78 8.43 44.33
C SER A 118 -3.13 7.54 43.28
N ILE A 119 -3.68 7.52 42.05
CA ILE A 119 -2.98 7.03 40.87
C ILE A 119 -1.79 7.97 40.68
N THR A 120 -0.61 7.57 41.14
CA THR A 120 0.64 8.27 40.83
C THR A 120 0.94 8.01 39.37
N TRP A 121 0.55 8.95 38.52
CA TRP A 121 1.01 9.03 37.14
C TRP A 121 2.54 9.11 37.15
N LYS A 122 3.22 8.03 36.74
CA LYS A 122 4.60 8.12 36.30
C LYS A 122 4.57 8.55 34.83
N PRO A 123 4.97 9.79 34.49
CA PRO A 123 5.12 10.16 33.10
C PRO A 123 6.11 9.20 32.43
N PRO A 124 5.89 8.81 31.15
CA PRO A 124 6.89 8.10 30.39
C PRO A 124 8.21 8.89 30.41
N PRO A 125 9.37 8.22 30.33
CA PRO A 125 10.68 8.88 30.35
C PRO A 125 10.69 10.04 29.35
N THR A 126 11.11 11.22 29.82
CA THR A 126 11.16 12.48 29.07
C THR A 126 12.20 12.49 27.96
N SER A 127 12.92 11.37 27.75
CA SER A 127 13.64 11.15 26.51
C SER A 127 12.61 11.14 25.39
N LYS A 128 12.57 12.24 24.64
CA LYS A 128 11.85 12.36 23.37
C LYS A 128 11.97 11.01 22.65
N PRO A 129 10.85 10.30 22.36
CA PRO A 129 10.95 9.09 21.54
C PRO A 129 11.73 9.47 20.28
N PRO A 130 12.70 8.65 19.83
CA PRO A 130 13.53 9.00 18.69
C PRO A 130 12.63 9.49 17.55
N GLU A 131 13.00 10.56 16.88
CA GLU A 131 12.15 11.29 15.91
C GLU A 131 11.53 10.38 14.83
N ALA A 132 12.17 9.23 14.59
CA ALA A 132 11.70 8.11 13.77
C ALA A 132 10.40 7.41 14.27
N ALA A 133 10.02 7.54 15.54
CA ALA A 133 8.82 6.93 16.13
C ALA A 133 7.58 7.84 16.05
N LEU A 134 7.78 9.16 15.93
CA LEU A 134 6.71 10.17 15.76
C LEU A 134 6.30 10.36 14.30
N HIS A 135 7.20 10.00 13.38
CA HIS A 135 6.97 10.04 11.96
C HIS A 135 7.32 8.66 11.39
N PRO A 136 6.35 7.83 10.97
CA PRO A 136 6.69 6.65 10.18
C PRO A 136 7.53 7.11 9.00
N PRO A 137 8.55 6.33 8.58
CA PRO A 137 9.34 6.69 7.42
C PRO A 137 8.38 7.00 6.28
N ARG A 138 8.66 8.09 5.56
CA ARG A 138 7.80 8.68 4.53
C ARG A 138 7.38 7.66 3.44
N SER A 139 8.09 6.53 3.39
CA SER A 139 7.86 5.31 2.64
C SER A 139 6.73 4.39 3.13
N GLU A 140 5.98 4.67 4.19
CA GLU A 140 4.87 3.76 4.59
C GLU A 140 3.48 4.31 4.31
N ARG A 141 3.37 5.54 3.81
CA ARG A 141 2.09 6.05 3.32
C ARG A 141 1.77 5.38 1.98
N THR A 142 0.61 4.74 1.88
CA THR A 142 -0.05 4.44 0.61
C THR A 142 -0.40 5.77 -0.04
N VAL A 143 0.50 6.26 -0.89
CA VAL A 143 0.25 7.46 -1.70
C VAL A 143 -0.81 7.06 -2.72
N ALA A 144 -2.01 7.64 -2.61
CA ALA A 144 -3.04 7.48 -3.61
C ALA A 144 -2.47 7.91 -4.97
N LEU A 145 -2.67 7.10 -6.02
CA LEU A 145 -2.18 7.43 -7.36
C LEU A 145 -2.71 8.80 -7.79
N ASN A 146 -1.80 9.67 -8.18
CA ASN A 146 -2.14 10.97 -8.75
C ASN A 146 -2.67 10.74 -10.18
N LYS A 147 -3.88 11.25 -10.44
CA LYS A 147 -4.52 11.15 -11.76
C LYS A 147 -3.64 11.71 -12.87
N THR A 148 -2.88 12.77 -12.60
CA THR A 148 -1.99 13.40 -13.58
C THR A 148 -0.81 12.49 -13.93
N THR A 149 -0.16 11.88 -12.93
CA THR A 149 0.97 10.96 -13.15
C THR A 149 0.52 9.69 -13.86
N LEU A 150 -0.63 9.13 -13.47
CA LEU A 150 -1.22 7.98 -14.14
C LEU A 150 -1.57 8.29 -15.61
N THR A 151 -2.14 9.47 -15.87
CA THR A 151 -2.44 9.91 -17.24
C THR A 151 -1.16 10.09 -18.05
N GLY A 152 -0.13 10.73 -17.48
CA GLY A 152 1.14 10.96 -18.17
C GLY A 152 1.89 9.67 -18.51
N THR A 153 2.00 8.74 -17.56
CA THR A 153 2.61 7.42 -17.80
C THR A 153 1.78 6.58 -18.77
N GLY A 154 0.45 6.58 -18.64
CA GLY A 154 -0.46 5.90 -19.57
C GLY A 154 -0.33 6.41 -21.01
N LEU A 155 -0.26 7.74 -21.20
CA LEU A 155 -0.05 8.34 -22.52
C LEU A 155 1.32 7.98 -23.10
N ALA A 156 2.38 8.01 -22.29
CA ALA A 156 3.72 7.61 -22.74
C ALA A 156 3.78 6.15 -23.20
N VAL A 157 3.16 5.25 -22.43
CA VAL A 157 3.06 3.83 -22.77
C VAL A 157 2.22 3.61 -24.03
N ALA A 158 1.07 4.29 -24.15
CA ALA A 158 0.23 4.22 -25.33
C ALA A 158 0.93 4.75 -26.59
N ALA A 159 1.73 5.80 -26.47
CA ALA A 159 2.54 6.31 -27.58
C ALA A 159 3.59 5.29 -28.02
N ALA A 160 4.32 4.68 -27.08
CA ALA A 160 5.33 3.66 -27.38
C ALA A 160 4.72 2.41 -28.03
N SER A 161 3.60 1.91 -27.51
CA SER A 161 2.91 0.75 -28.08
C SER A 161 2.33 1.05 -29.47
N GLY A 162 1.80 2.25 -29.69
CA GLY A 162 1.33 2.72 -30.99
C GLY A 162 2.46 2.76 -32.03
N VAL A 163 3.61 3.35 -31.68
CA VAL A 163 4.79 3.42 -32.55
C VAL A 163 5.34 2.04 -32.89
N GLY A 164 5.39 1.12 -31.92
CA GLY A 164 5.79 -0.27 -32.15
C GLY A 164 4.81 -1.02 -33.06
N SER A 165 3.51 -0.78 -32.90
CA SER A 165 2.46 -1.41 -33.70
C SER A 165 2.49 -0.99 -35.17
N ILE A 166 2.88 0.26 -35.47
CA ILE A 166 3.03 0.74 -36.86
C ILE A 166 4.07 -0.10 -37.63
N ALA A 167 5.18 -0.46 -36.99
CA ALA A 167 6.20 -1.31 -37.59
C ALA A 167 5.73 -2.76 -37.85
N SER A 168 4.66 -3.18 -37.18
CA SER A 168 4.17 -4.57 -37.16
C SER A 168 2.97 -4.83 -38.11
N ARG A 169 2.47 -3.83 -38.85
CA ARG A 169 1.27 -3.96 -39.71
C ARG A 169 1.36 -5.07 -40.78
N ARG A 170 0.19 -5.65 -41.12
CA ARG A 170 -0.21 -6.73 -42.09
C ARG A 170 0.81 -7.34 -43.07
N ARG A 171 1.82 -6.60 -43.54
CA ARG A 171 2.92 -7.13 -44.38
C ARG A 171 3.90 -8.02 -43.58
N SER A 172 3.86 -7.95 -42.24
CA SER A 172 4.71 -8.69 -41.31
C SER A 172 4.25 -10.13 -41.03
N GLU A 173 2.94 -10.40 -41.05
CA GLU A 173 2.37 -11.72 -40.70
C GLU A 173 2.83 -12.81 -41.67
N HIS A 174 2.81 -12.52 -42.97
CA HIS A 174 3.25 -13.45 -44.02
C HIS A 174 4.76 -13.74 -43.99
N TRP A 175 5.57 -12.77 -43.55
CA TRP A 175 7.01 -12.99 -43.40
C TRP A 175 7.32 -13.78 -42.12
N TYR A 176 6.71 -13.38 -41.00
CA TYR A 176 6.89 -14.06 -39.72
C TYR A 176 6.43 -15.51 -39.76
N ALA A 177 5.34 -15.81 -40.49
CA ALA A 177 4.86 -17.17 -40.70
C ALA A 177 5.94 -18.08 -41.36
N ARG A 178 6.74 -17.54 -42.28
CA ARG A 178 7.78 -18.27 -43.03
C ARG A 178 9.08 -18.52 -42.25
N LEU A 179 9.31 -17.82 -41.13
CA LEU A 179 10.49 -18.05 -40.30
C LEU A 179 10.44 -19.42 -39.61
N ARG A 180 11.59 -20.10 -39.54
CA ARG A 180 11.77 -21.27 -38.68
C ARG A 180 11.69 -20.82 -37.22
N LYS A 181 10.77 -21.41 -36.46
CA LYS A 181 10.46 -21.04 -35.07
C LYS A 181 10.70 -22.24 -34.14
N PRO A 182 11.15 -22.01 -32.89
CA PRO A 182 11.27 -23.09 -31.91
C PRO A 182 9.89 -23.61 -31.47
N ARG A 183 9.85 -24.83 -30.94
CA ARG A 183 8.60 -25.52 -30.53
C ARG A 183 7.83 -24.83 -29.39
N TYR A 184 8.52 -24.00 -28.59
CA TYR A 184 7.94 -23.31 -27.44
C TYR A 184 7.34 -21.93 -27.79
N VAL A 185 7.24 -21.56 -29.07
CA VAL A 185 6.54 -20.33 -29.47
C VAL A 185 5.05 -20.46 -29.11
N PRO A 186 4.50 -19.52 -28.33
CA PRO A 186 3.07 -19.50 -28.06
C PRO A 186 2.28 -19.10 -29.31
N PRO A 187 0.98 -19.40 -29.37
CA PRO A 187 0.11 -18.94 -30.45
C PRO A 187 0.15 -17.42 -30.65
N ASN A 188 -0.01 -16.95 -31.89
CA ASN A 188 0.15 -15.53 -32.25
C ASN A 188 -0.74 -14.56 -31.45
N TYR A 189 -1.91 -15.01 -31.00
CA TYR A 189 -2.85 -14.18 -30.21
C TYR A 189 -2.39 -13.98 -28.75
N VAL A 190 -1.45 -14.77 -28.24
CA VAL A 190 -0.90 -14.62 -26.88
C VAL A 190 -0.06 -13.36 -26.77
N PHE A 191 0.69 -13.00 -27.83
CA PHE A 191 1.56 -11.83 -27.85
C PHE A 191 0.81 -10.51 -27.59
N PRO A 192 -0.27 -10.15 -28.33
CA PRO A 192 -1.00 -8.91 -28.05
C PRO A 192 -1.63 -8.92 -26.66
N LEU A 193 -2.16 -10.05 -26.17
CA LEU A 193 -2.73 -10.15 -24.82
C LEU A 193 -1.68 -9.89 -23.72
N ALA A 194 -0.52 -10.54 -23.85
CA ALA A 194 0.60 -10.33 -22.93
C ALA A 194 1.10 -8.88 -22.97
N TRP A 195 1.29 -8.30 -24.15
CA TRP A 195 1.77 -6.93 -24.25
C TRP A 195 0.75 -5.90 -23.74
N THR A 196 -0.55 -6.05 -23.99
CA THR A 196 -1.57 -5.14 -23.46
C THR A 196 -1.60 -5.15 -21.93
N THR A 197 -1.50 -6.34 -21.31
CA THR A 197 -1.47 -6.46 -19.84
C THR A 197 -0.19 -5.86 -19.26
N LEU A 198 0.97 -6.15 -19.86
CA LEU A 198 2.25 -5.58 -19.45
C LEU A 198 2.29 -4.05 -19.58
N TYR A 199 1.73 -3.48 -20.66
CA TYR A 199 1.65 -2.03 -20.82
C TYR A 199 0.81 -1.37 -19.73
N GLY A 200 -0.32 -1.98 -19.36
CA GLY A 200 -1.13 -1.51 -18.24
C GLY A 200 -0.35 -1.49 -16.93
N ASP A 201 0.36 -2.58 -16.62
CA ASP A 201 1.19 -2.67 -15.41
C ASP A 201 2.37 -1.69 -15.42
N ILE A 202 3.09 -1.56 -16.55
CA ILE A 202 4.17 -0.56 -16.70
C ILE A 202 3.66 0.84 -16.36
N ALA A 203 2.48 1.23 -16.86
CA ALA A 203 1.90 2.54 -16.57
C ALA A 203 1.57 2.70 -15.08
N VAL A 204 0.82 1.76 -14.50
CA VAL A 204 0.35 1.83 -13.11
C VAL A 204 1.51 1.76 -12.12
N SER A 205 2.39 0.77 -12.28
CA SER A 205 3.52 0.52 -11.37
C SER A 205 4.54 1.65 -11.42
N SER A 206 4.81 2.21 -12.61
CA SER A 206 5.69 3.37 -12.74
C SER A 206 5.07 4.64 -12.13
N ALA A 207 3.77 4.88 -12.36
CA ALA A 207 3.07 6.02 -11.76
C ALA A 207 3.09 5.96 -10.23
N ALA A 208 2.78 4.80 -9.66
CA ALA A 208 2.78 4.57 -8.22
C ALA A 208 4.16 4.81 -7.59
N ALA A 209 5.25 4.42 -8.27
CA ALA A 209 6.60 4.68 -7.81
C ALA A 209 7.01 6.16 -7.95
N ILE A 210 6.65 6.83 -9.06
CA ILE A 210 6.91 8.25 -9.27
C ILE A 210 6.19 9.11 -8.22
N ASP A 211 4.90 8.84 -7.98
CA ASP A 211 4.10 9.57 -7.00
C ASP A 211 4.64 9.42 -5.59
N ARG A 212 5.12 8.22 -5.25
CA ARG A 212 5.76 7.96 -3.96
C ARG A 212 7.07 8.71 -3.79
N LEU A 213 7.94 8.69 -4.80
CA LEU A 213 9.17 9.47 -4.78
C LEU A 213 8.88 10.99 -4.67
N ASN A 214 7.86 11.49 -5.36
CA ASN A 214 7.46 12.89 -5.25
C ASN A 214 6.91 13.23 -3.86
N ALA A 215 6.06 12.37 -3.29
CA ALA A 215 5.53 12.55 -1.92
C ALA A 215 6.62 12.51 -0.85
N GLU A 216 7.71 11.79 -1.11
CA GLU A 216 8.90 11.71 -0.25
C GLU A 216 9.87 12.89 -0.43
N ASN A 217 9.57 13.87 -1.30
CA ASN A 217 10.49 14.93 -1.75
C ASN A 217 11.79 14.40 -2.40
N ARG A 218 11.75 13.20 -2.98
CA ARG A 218 12.86 12.52 -3.67
C ARG A 218 12.88 12.85 -5.17
N GLY A 219 12.78 14.14 -5.49
CA GLY A 219 12.68 14.66 -6.87
C GLY A 219 13.80 14.21 -7.81
N PRO A 220 15.09 14.15 -7.39
CA PRO A 220 16.15 13.62 -8.23
C PRO A 220 15.99 12.13 -8.57
N GLN A 221 15.53 11.30 -7.62
CA GLN A 221 15.24 9.89 -7.90
C GLN A 221 14.03 9.74 -8.83
N ALA A 222 12.97 10.53 -8.65
CA ALA A 222 11.81 10.53 -9.54
C ALA A 222 12.21 10.86 -10.99
N ARG A 223 13.06 11.86 -11.20
CA ARG A 223 13.60 12.21 -12.54
C ARG A 223 14.43 11.08 -13.15
N LYS A 224 15.27 10.40 -12.36
CA LYS A 224 16.02 9.23 -12.82
C LYS A 224 15.09 8.07 -13.22
N LEU A 225 14.01 7.84 -12.47
CA LEU A 225 13.01 6.82 -12.79
C LEU A 225 12.27 7.17 -14.08
N VAL A 226 11.84 8.42 -14.25
CA VAL A 226 11.20 8.90 -15.49
C VAL A 226 12.13 8.74 -16.70
N ALA A 227 13.41 9.09 -16.56
CA ALA A 227 14.40 8.89 -17.62
C ALA A 227 14.57 7.40 -17.96
N ALA A 228 14.68 6.53 -16.95
CA ALA A 228 14.78 5.08 -17.16
C ALA A 228 13.53 4.51 -17.87
N LEU A 229 12.34 4.96 -17.47
CA LEU A 229 11.08 4.59 -18.14
C LEU A 229 11.08 5.05 -19.60
N ALA A 230 11.46 6.30 -19.88
CA ALA A 230 11.52 6.83 -21.24
C ALA A 230 12.51 6.04 -22.11
N THR A 231 13.72 5.76 -21.61
CA THR A 231 14.69 4.90 -22.31
C THR A 231 14.13 3.52 -22.58
N ASN A 232 13.46 2.92 -21.59
CA ASN A 232 12.87 1.60 -21.73
C ASN A 232 11.77 1.56 -22.80
N LEU A 233 10.89 2.57 -22.83
CA LEU A 233 9.81 2.68 -23.82
C LEU A 233 10.36 2.90 -25.24
N VAL A 234 11.44 3.66 -25.39
CA VAL A 234 12.13 3.84 -26.69
C VAL A 234 12.72 2.52 -27.16
N LEU A 235 13.40 1.76 -26.28
CA LEU A 235 13.93 0.43 -26.61
C LEU A 235 12.80 -0.54 -26.98
N ASN A 236 11.68 -0.50 -26.25
CA ASN A 236 10.50 -1.34 -26.49
C ASN A 236 9.91 -1.07 -27.87
N ALA A 237 9.67 0.20 -28.21
CA ALA A 237 9.18 0.60 -29.53
C ALA A 237 10.19 0.23 -30.64
N GLY A 238 11.47 0.51 -30.42
CA GLY A 238 12.55 0.28 -31.39
C GLY A 238 12.76 -1.20 -31.76
N TRP A 239 12.46 -2.13 -30.85
CA TRP A 239 12.56 -3.56 -31.13
C TRP A 239 11.66 -3.99 -32.30
N SER A 240 10.42 -3.50 -32.35
CA SER A 240 9.47 -3.84 -33.44
C SER A 240 9.96 -3.38 -34.81
N TRP A 241 10.69 -2.26 -34.85
CA TRP A 241 11.31 -1.74 -36.07
C TRP A 241 12.48 -2.61 -36.53
N LEU A 242 13.35 -3.02 -35.61
CA LEU A 242 14.46 -3.92 -35.95
C LEU A 242 13.96 -5.28 -36.46
N PHE A 243 12.95 -5.84 -35.79
CA PHE A 243 12.48 -7.19 -36.07
C PHE A 243 11.56 -7.26 -37.30
N PHE A 244 10.48 -6.45 -37.34
CA PHE A 244 9.48 -6.55 -38.41
C PHE A 244 9.78 -5.66 -39.62
N ARG A 245 10.18 -4.41 -39.38
CA ARG A 245 10.42 -3.43 -40.46
C ARG A 245 11.74 -3.71 -41.19
N HIS A 246 12.83 -3.85 -40.43
CA HIS A 246 14.18 -4.04 -40.99
C HIS A 246 14.62 -5.49 -41.10
N ARG A 247 13.91 -6.43 -40.47
CA ARG A 247 14.17 -7.89 -40.53
C ARG A 247 15.59 -8.26 -40.10
N LYS A 248 16.22 -7.46 -39.24
CA LYS A 248 17.57 -7.70 -38.73
C LYS A 248 17.50 -8.60 -37.49
N LEU A 249 17.41 -9.92 -37.70
CA LEU A 249 17.18 -10.89 -36.62
C LEU A 249 18.25 -10.84 -35.51
N GLY A 250 19.53 -10.78 -35.86
CA GLY A 250 20.62 -10.67 -34.89
C GLY A 250 20.60 -9.36 -34.10
N ALA A 251 20.39 -8.23 -34.78
CA ALA A 251 20.24 -6.93 -34.10
C ALA A 251 19.00 -6.89 -33.19
N SER A 252 17.93 -7.58 -33.58
CA SER A 252 16.71 -7.68 -32.78
C SER A 252 16.90 -8.55 -31.53
N ALA A 253 17.71 -9.62 -31.62
CA ALA A 253 18.08 -10.42 -30.47
C ALA A 253 18.93 -9.61 -29.46
N ALA A 254 19.92 -8.85 -29.95
CA ALA A 254 20.69 -7.95 -29.11
C ALA A 254 19.82 -6.84 -28.48
N ALA A 255 18.93 -6.23 -29.25
CA ALA A 255 17.99 -5.22 -28.75
C ALA A 255 17.04 -5.79 -27.69
N ALA A 256 16.58 -7.03 -27.84
CA ALA A 256 15.77 -7.71 -26.84
C ALA A 256 16.54 -7.93 -25.53
N ALA A 257 17.83 -8.33 -25.62
CA ALA A 257 18.68 -8.47 -24.44
C ALA A 257 18.87 -7.13 -23.70
N VAL A 258 19.12 -6.05 -24.44
CA VAL A 258 19.21 -4.69 -23.87
C VAL A 258 17.89 -4.25 -23.24
N LEU A 259 16.76 -4.57 -23.87
CA LEU A 259 15.43 -4.30 -23.32
C LEU A 259 15.18 -5.10 -22.03
N THR A 260 15.64 -6.34 -21.94
CA THR A 260 15.58 -7.17 -20.72
C THR A 260 16.38 -6.54 -19.58
N LEU A 261 17.61 -6.08 -19.85
CA LEU A 261 18.41 -5.39 -18.85
C LEU A 261 17.75 -4.08 -18.40
N SER A 262 17.25 -3.29 -19.36
CA SER A 262 16.55 -2.03 -19.08
C SER A 262 15.26 -2.23 -18.28
N SER A 263 14.47 -3.27 -18.60
CA SER A 263 13.23 -3.59 -17.86
C SER A 263 13.52 -4.15 -16.46
N SER A 264 14.62 -4.87 -16.29
CA SER A 264 15.08 -5.34 -14.97
C SER A 264 15.54 -4.17 -14.09
N ASP A 265 16.31 -3.24 -14.66
CA ASP A 265 16.70 -2.00 -13.96
C ASP A 265 15.47 -1.15 -13.60
N LEU A 266 14.49 -1.06 -14.50
CA LEU A 266 13.23 -0.36 -14.24
C LEU A 266 12.46 -1.02 -13.08
N ALA A 267 12.26 -2.33 -13.10
CA ALA A 267 11.59 -3.07 -12.04
C ALA A 267 12.29 -2.91 -10.68
N ARG A 268 13.64 -2.95 -10.66
CA ARG A 268 14.44 -2.67 -9.46
C ARG A 268 14.19 -1.26 -8.92
N ARG A 269 14.27 -0.23 -9.77
CA ARG A 269 14.03 1.18 -9.35
C ARG A 269 12.61 1.40 -8.86
N VAL A 270 11.62 0.78 -9.50
CA VAL A 270 10.22 0.81 -9.06
C VAL A 270 10.10 0.13 -7.70
N GLY A 271 10.72 -1.03 -7.49
CA GLY A 271 10.72 -1.74 -6.20
C GLY A 271 11.40 -0.98 -5.06
N GLU A 272 12.51 -0.28 -5.34
CA GLU A 272 13.19 0.60 -4.37
C GLU A 272 12.33 1.80 -3.94
N ALA A 273 11.41 2.24 -4.79
CA ALA A 273 10.47 3.31 -4.49
C ALA A 273 9.17 2.77 -3.86
N ASN A 274 8.64 1.67 -4.38
CA ASN A 274 7.36 1.07 -4.04
C ASN A 274 7.43 -0.45 -4.28
N GLN A 275 7.67 -1.21 -3.20
CA GLN A 275 7.91 -2.65 -3.26
C GLN A 275 6.74 -3.43 -3.90
N PRO A 276 5.45 -3.20 -3.56
CA PRO A 276 4.33 -3.84 -4.25
C PRO A 276 4.32 -3.59 -5.76
N ALA A 277 4.55 -2.34 -6.19
CA ALA A 277 4.62 -1.99 -7.61
C ALA A 277 5.83 -2.63 -8.31
N GLY A 278 6.97 -2.73 -7.61
CA GLY A 278 8.15 -3.40 -8.13
C GLY A 278 7.94 -4.90 -8.33
N ILE A 279 7.26 -5.56 -7.39
CA ILE A 279 6.88 -6.98 -7.49
C ILE A 279 5.92 -7.19 -8.66
N ALA A 280 4.88 -6.36 -8.80
CA ALA A 280 3.96 -6.43 -9.93
C ALA A 280 4.70 -6.33 -11.27
N LEU A 281 5.62 -5.36 -11.37
CA LEU A 281 6.39 -5.09 -12.57
C LEU A 281 7.40 -6.19 -12.96
N THR A 282 7.65 -7.20 -12.11
CA THR A 282 8.58 -8.31 -12.44
C THR A 282 8.13 -9.16 -13.61
N ALA A 283 6.82 -9.20 -13.93
CA ALA A 283 6.32 -9.89 -15.11
C ALA A 283 6.91 -9.34 -16.41
N TYR A 284 7.22 -8.05 -16.46
CA TYR A 284 7.78 -7.39 -17.63
C TYR A 284 9.19 -7.86 -18.01
N PRO A 285 10.23 -7.78 -17.14
CA PRO A 285 11.55 -8.28 -17.47
C PRO A 285 11.57 -9.79 -17.72
N LEU A 286 10.70 -10.58 -17.06
CA LEU A 286 10.55 -12.01 -17.37
C LEU A 286 10.06 -12.25 -18.79
N TRP A 287 9.06 -11.47 -19.24
CA TRP A 287 8.59 -11.52 -20.62
C TRP A 287 9.66 -11.06 -21.62
N CYS A 288 10.42 -10.01 -21.30
CA CYS A 288 11.54 -9.56 -22.13
C CYS A 288 12.66 -10.62 -22.20
N ALA A 289 12.96 -11.32 -21.11
CA ALA A 289 13.93 -12.42 -21.10
C ALA A 289 13.46 -13.57 -22.02
N PHE A 290 12.18 -13.95 -21.92
CA PHE A 290 11.56 -14.89 -22.85
C PHE A 290 11.68 -14.41 -24.31
N ALA A 291 11.34 -13.15 -24.60
CA ALA A 291 11.44 -12.57 -25.93
C ALA A 291 12.89 -12.52 -26.46
N THR A 292 13.87 -12.37 -25.57
CA THR A 292 15.30 -12.44 -25.87
C THR A 292 15.70 -13.84 -26.30
N LEU A 293 15.33 -14.86 -25.51
CA LEU A 293 15.57 -16.26 -25.83
C LEU A 293 14.90 -16.64 -27.16
N LEU A 294 13.66 -16.20 -27.36
CA LEU A 294 12.92 -16.44 -28.59
C LEU A 294 13.58 -15.77 -29.80
N SER A 295 13.92 -14.48 -29.71
CA SER A 295 14.56 -13.74 -30.81
C SER A 295 15.92 -14.31 -31.16
N THR A 296 16.70 -14.69 -30.14
CA THR A 296 17.99 -15.35 -30.32
C THR A 296 17.81 -16.68 -31.03
N ARG A 297 16.87 -17.52 -30.59
CA ARG A 297 16.66 -18.83 -31.21
C ARG A 297 16.14 -18.71 -32.65
N ILE A 298 15.25 -17.76 -32.94
CA ILE A 298 14.81 -17.45 -34.30
C ILE A 298 16.00 -17.02 -35.15
N TRP A 299 16.87 -16.14 -34.66
CA TRP A 299 18.07 -15.74 -35.38
C TRP A 299 18.97 -16.94 -35.71
N TRP A 300 19.25 -17.81 -34.74
CA TRP A 300 20.07 -19.01 -34.96
C TRP A 300 19.47 -19.99 -35.98
N LEU A 301 18.15 -20.15 -36.00
CA LEU A 301 17.46 -21.07 -36.92
C LEU A 301 17.36 -20.54 -38.36
N ASN A 302 17.59 -19.25 -38.57
CA ASN A 302 17.44 -18.56 -39.86
C ASN A 302 18.71 -17.76 -40.25
N ARG A 303 19.86 -18.08 -39.61
CA ARG A 303 21.18 -17.56 -39.94
C ARG A 303 21.75 -18.28 -41.16
#